data_AF-A0A661BXM0-F1
#
_entry.id   AF-A0A661BXM0-F1
#
_cell.length_a   1.000
_cell.length_b   1.000
_cell.length_c   1.000
_cell.angle_alpha   90.00
_cell.angle_beta   90.00
_cell.angle_gamma   90.00
#
_symmetry.space_group_name_H-M   'P 1'
#
loop_
_entity.id
_entity.type
_entity.pdbx_description
1 polymer ?
#
loop_
_entity_poly.entity_id
_entity_poly.type
_entity_poly.pdbx_seq_one_letter_code
_entity_poly.pdbx_strand_id
1 'polypeptide(L)'
;MIVAGDFNSWSDDRVAEVNQLIDRLSLSELEYSVNNKTHVFGHAIDHVFYRQLELVSKKVWQVSSSDHNPISVKFRYQSAI
;
A
#
# COMPACT_ATOMS: atom_id res chain seq x y z
N MET A 1 2.36 -8.17 10.53
CA MET A 1 1.44 -7.01 10.70
C MET A 1 1.14 -6.44 9.32
N ILE A 2 -0.09 -5.98 9.09
CA ILE A 2 -0.53 -5.34 7.84
C ILE A 2 -1.20 -4.01 8.20
N VAL A 3 -0.85 -2.94 7.50
CA VAL A 3 -1.53 -1.63 7.54
C VAL A 3 -1.88 -1.27 6.11
N ALA A 4 -3.15 -1.04 5.83
CA ALA A 4 -3.63 -0.78 4.47
C ALA A 4 -4.84 0.14 4.48
N GLY A 5 -4.95 0.96 3.44
CA GLY A 5 -6.10 1.83 3.24
C GLY A 5 -5.73 3.10 2.48
N ASP A 6 -6.65 4.06 2.51
CA ASP A 6 -6.45 5.40 1.99
C ASP A 6 -5.73 6.27 3.05
N PHE A 7 -4.51 6.67 2.74
CA PHE A 7 -3.70 7.54 3.60
C PHE A 7 -3.88 9.02 3.27
N ASN A 8 -4.65 9.34 2.22
CA ASN A 8 -4.81 10.70 1.70
C ASN A 8 -3.46 11.42 1.51
N SER A 9 -2.44 10.70 1.04
CA SER A 9 -1.06 11.19 0.88
C SER A 9 -0.90 11.99 -0.41
N TRP A 10 -1.78 12.96 -0.65
CA TRP A 10 -1.87 13.74 -1.89
C TRP A 10 -0.90 14.94 -1.95
N SER A 11 0.01 15.07 -0.99
CA SER A 11 1.08 16.08 -0.97
C SER A 11 2.38 15.51 -0.41
N ASP A 12 3.51 16.13 -0.74
CA ASP A 12 4.83 15.74 -0.26
C ASP A 12 4.92 15.69 1.28
N ASP A 13 4.36 16.68 1.98
CA ASP A 13 4.34 16.71 3.45
C ASP A 13 3.60 15.49 4.03
N ARG A 14 2.46 15.11 3.44
CA ARG A 14 1.70 13.94 3.90
C ARG A 14 2.42 12.64 3.58
N VAL A 15 3.08 12.56 2.42
CA VAL A 15 3.95 11.43 2.08
C VAL A 15 5.08 11.31 3.08
N ALA A 16 5.69 12.42 3.51
CA ALA A 16 6.75 12.42 4.52
C ALA A 16 6.26 11.89 5.88
N GLU A 17 5.06 12.29 6.33
CA GLU A 17 4.46 11.76 7.57
C GLU A 17 4.19 10.26 7.49
N VAL A 18 3.68 9.78 6.35
CA VAL A 18 3.49 8.34 6.12
C VAL A 18 4.84 7.62 6.19
N ASN A 19 5.86 8.09 5.48
CA ASN A 19 7.19 7.47 5.48
C ASN A 19 7.79 7.39 6.90
N GLN A 20 7.66 8.44 7.71
CA GLN A 20 8.11 8.42 9.10
C GLN A 20 7.39 7.34 9.94
N LEU A 21 6.09 7.15 9.73
CA LEU A 21 5.32 6.09 10.40
C LEU A 21 5.80 4.71 9.96
N ILE A 22 6.03 4.51 8.66
CA ILE A 22 6.50 3.24 8.09
C ILE A 22 7.87 2.86 8.65
N ASP A 23 8.79 3.82 8.70
CA ASP A 23 10.14 3.62 9.26
C ASP A 23 10.09 3.26 10.74
N ARG A 24 9.33 4.03 11.54
CA ARG A 24 9.16 3.78 12.98
C ARG A 24 8.57 2.41 13.28
N LEU A 25 7.71 1.89 12.41
CA LEU A 25 7.08 0.60 12.56
C LEU A 25 7.85 -0.52 11.84
N SER A 26 8.98 -0.23 11.20
CA SER A 26 9.76 -1.19 10.41
C SER A 26 8.88 -1.98 9.45
N LEU A 27 8.03 -1.24 8.72
CA LEU A 27 7.14 -1.78 7.70
C LEU A 27 7.80 -1.66 6.32
N SER A 28 7.49 -2.59 5.43
CA SER A 28 7.84 -2.52 4.02
C SER A 28 6.62 -2.06 3.21
N GLU A 29 6.84 -1.17 2.25
CA GLU A 29 5.83 -0.80 1.26
C GLU A 29 5.65 -1.90 0.22
N LEU A 30 4.41 -2.13 -0.19
CA LEU A 30 4.10 -2.97 -1.33
C LEU A 30 4.35 -2.19 -2.62
N GLU A 31 5.42 -2.52 -3.34
CA GLU A 31 5.65 -1.96 -4.68
C GLU A 31 4.64 -2.51 -5.71
N TYR A 32 4.30 -1.77 -6.76
CA TYR A 32 3.42 -2.26 -7.82
C TYR A 32 4.08 -2.07 -9.19
N SER A 33 4.03 -3.07 -10.06
CA SER A 33 4.66 -3.03 -11.39
C SER A 33 3.86 -2.24 -12.43
N VAL A 34 2.58 -1.99 -12.17
CA VAL A 34 1.68 -1.27 -13.08
C VAL A 34 0.98 -0.18 -12.29
N ASN A 35 0.99 1.05 -12.82
CA ASN A 35 0.49 2.23 -12.12
C ASN A 35 -1.04 2.36 -12.12
N ASN A 36 -1.74 1.30 -11.72
CA ASN A 36 -3.21 1.28 -11.67
C ASN A 36 -3.76 1.75 -10.32
N LYS A 37 -2.91 2.25 -9.41
CA LYS A 37 -3.35 2.82 -8.13
C LYS A 37 -4.17 4.09 -8.38
N THR A 38 -5.05 4.42 -7.44
CA THR A 38 -5.72 5.72 -7.45
C THR A 38 -4.71 6.82 -7.12
N HIS A 39 -4.69 7.85 -7.97
CA HIS A 39 -3.81 9.00 -7.81
C HIS A 39 -4.60 10.28 -7.62
N VAL A 40 -4.13 11.12 -6.70
CA VAL A 40 -4.62 12.48 -6.48
C VAL A 40 -3.42 13.41 -6.49
N PHE A 41 -3.49 14.47 -7.29
CA PHE A 41 -2.37 15.41 -7.53
C PHE A 41 -1.03 14.74 -7.89
N GLY A 42 -1.07 13.60 -8.59
CA GLY A 42 0.12 12.84 -8.98
C GLY A 42 0.64 11.87 -7.94
N HIS A 43 0.04 11.80 -6.75
CA HIS A 43 0.43 10.87 -5.69
C HIS A 43 -0.55 9.71 -5.57
N ALA A 44 -0.03 8.49 -5.43
CA ALA A 44 -0.84 7.36 -5.00
C ALA A 44 -1.30 7.59 -3.55
N ILE A 45 -2.57 7.36 -3.26
CA ILE A 45 -3.16 7.61 -1.92
C ILE A 45 -3.53 6.33 -1.17
N ASP A 46 -3.81 5.26 -1.90
CA ASP A 46 -4.03 3.93 -1.33
C ASP A 46 -2.72 3.15 -1.24
N HIS A 47 -2.41 2.69 -0.03
CA HIS A 47 -1.16 1.97 0.25
C HIS A 47 -1.39 0.70 1.05
N VAL A 48 -0.46 -0.24 0.91
CA VAL A 48 -0.37 -1.46 1.72
C VAL A 48 1.05 -1.57 2.24
N PHE A 49 1.19 -1.59 3.56
CA PHE A 49 2.44 -1.77 4.28
C PHE A 49 2.38 -3.04 5.13
N TYR A 50 3.48 -3.77 5.21
CA TYR A 50 3.51 -5.04 5.93
C TYR A 50 4.89 -5.35 6.51
N ARG A 51 4.93 -6.21 7.52
CA ARG A 51 6.19 -6.83 8.02
C ARG A 51 5.94 -8.25 8.48
N GLN A 52 7.01 -9.06 8.43
CA GLN A 52 7.03 -10.46 8.89
C GLN A 52 5.97 -11.34 8.21
N LEU A 53 5.76 -11.10 6.91
CA LEU A 53 4.85 -11.87 6.06
C LEU A 53 5.51 -12.05 4.69
N GLU A 54 5.29 -13.21 4.08
CA GLU A 54 5.71 -13.45 2.71
C GLU A 54 4.61 -12.95 1.77
N LEU A 55 4.97 -12.07 0.83
CA LEU A 55 4.06 -11.65 -0.23
C LEU A 55 3.87 -12.79 -1.24
N VAL A 56 2.64 -13.29 -1.37
CA VAL A 56 2.28 -14.36 -2.31
C VAL A 56 1.77 -13.79 -3.64
N SER A 57 0.88 -12.80 -3.57
CA SER A 57 0.38 -12.12 -4.76
C SER A 57 -0.18 -10.75 -4.42
N LYS A 58 -0.21 -9.88 -5.43
CA LYS A 58 -0.83 -8.54 -5.37
C LYS A 58 -1.51 -8.26 -6.70
N LYS A 59 -2.64 -7.55 -6.65
CA LYS A 59 -3.36 -7.09 -7.84
C LYS A 59 -4.11 -5.80 -7.53
N VAL A 60 -4.08 -4.88 -8.49
CA VAL A 60 -4.92 -3.68 -8.49
C VAL A 60 -5.94 -3.84 -9.62
N TRP A 61 -7.22 -3.70 -9.29
CA TRP A 61 -8.31 -3.86 -10.23
C TRP A 61 -8.75 -2.49 -10.72
N GLN A 62 -8.64 -2.24 -12.02
CA GLN A 62 -9.21 -1.04 -12.61
C GLN A 62 -10.73 -1.22 -12.72
N VAL A 63 -11.48 -0.32 -12.11
CA VAL A 63 -12.94 -0.34 -12.11
C VAL A 63 -13.49 1.04 -12.48
N SER A 64 -14.72 1.09 -12.97
CA SER A 64 -15.46 2.34 -13.21
C SER A 64 -16.55 2.60 -12.16
N SER A 65 -16.78 1.66 -11.26
CA SER A 65 -17.82 1.74 -10.22
C SER A 65 -17.42 2.58 -9.00
N SER A 66 -16.16 2.97 -8.89
CA SER A 66 -15.59 3.82 -7.84
C SER A 66 -14.44 4.63 -8.44
N ASP A 67 -14.17 5.78 -7.84
CA ASP A 67 -12.96 6.59 -8.00
C ASP A 67 -11.71 5.95 -7.39
N HIS A 68 -11.88 4.92 -6.55
CA HIS A 68 -10.80 4.08 -6.04
C HIS A 68 -10.69 2.75 -6.77
N ASN A 69 -9.46 2.35 -7.10
CA ASN A 69 -9.16 1.03 -7.65
C ASN A 69 -8.87 0.03 -6.53
N PRO A 70 -9.66 -1.06 -6.39
CA PRO A 70 -9.45 -2.04 -5.33
C PRO A 70 -8.07 -2.71 -5.39
N ILE A 71 -7.44 -2.84 -4.22
CA ILE A 71 -6.17 -3.53 -4.04
C ILE A 71 -6.42 -4.87 -3.34
N SER A 72 -5.99 -5.96 -3.97
CA SER A 72 -6.00 -7.29 -3.38
C SER A 72 -4.57 -7.76 -3.14
N VAL A 73 -4.29 -8.22 -1.92
CA VAL A 73 -2.98 -8.74 -1.55
C VAL A 73 -3.16 -10.04 -0.79
N LYS A 74 -2.37 -11.04 -1.14
CA LYS A 74 -2.29 -12.31 -0.44
C LYS A 74 -0.94 -12.42 0.22
N PHE A 75 -0.96 -12.64 1.52
CA PHE A 75 0.22 -12.94 2.31
C PHE A 75 0.21 -14.39 2.79
N ARG A 76 1.38 -14.95 2.98
CA ARG A 76 1.60 -16.18 3.74
C ARG A 76 2.30 -15.80 5.03
N TYR A 77 1.73 -16.27 6.15
CA TYR A 77 2.44 -16.24 7.42
C TYR A 77 3.44 -17.39 7.44
N GLN A 78 4.71 -17.07 7.67
CA GLN A 78 5.72 -18.05 8.00
C GLN A 78 5.98 -17.94 9.50
N SER A 79 5.67 -19.00 10.26
CA SER A 79 6.20 -19.08 11.62
C SER A 79 7.71 -19.18 11.51
N ALA A 80 8.43 -18.37 12.27
CA ALA A 80 9.86 -18.59 12.47
C ALA A 80 10.04 -20.02 13.01
N ILE A 81 10.94 -20.79 12.39
CA ILE A 81 11.44 -22.05 12.93
C ILE A 81 12.30 -21.74 14.14
#